data_AF-A0A0B5DPF6-F1
#
_entry.id   AF-A0A0B5DPF6-F1
#
_cell.length_a   1.000
_cell.length_b   1.000
_cell.length_c   1.000
_cell.angle_alpha   90.00
_cell.angle_beta   90.00
_cell.angle_gamma   90.00
#
_symmetry.space_group_name_H-M   'P 1'
#
loop_
_entity.id
_entity.type
_entity.pdbx_description
1 polymer ?
#
loop_
_entity_poly.entity_id
_entity_poly.type
_entity_poly.pdbx_seq_one_letter_code
_entity_poly.pdbx_strand_id
1 'polypeptide(L)'
;MKSFDDTLNPLSPRQAQILCLMAQGYRLSEIADRLGISGSAVNLYLSNTRQKLGLKTKEHCLALAIEKGWLATSCAEARKTGSR
;
A
#
# COMPACT_ATOMS: atom_id res chain seq x y z
N MET A 1 -2.33 15.23 -22.31
CA MET A 1 -2.37 13.80 -21.93
C MET A 1 -0.95 13.42 -21.52
N LYS A 2 -0.65 13.29 -20.21
CA LYS A 2 0.70 12.94 -19.73
C LYS A 2 0.73 11.48 -19.32
N SER A 3 1.69 10.77 -19.91
CA SER A 3 1.97 9.35 -19.78
C SER A 3 2.20 8.96 -18.32
N PHE A 4 1.42 7.95 -17.91
CA PHE A 4 1.49 7.21 -16.67
C PHE A 4 2.33 5.96 -16.92
N ASP A 5 3.66 6.04 -16.84
CA ASP A 5 4.45 4.86 -16.49
C ASP A 5 5.90 5.20 -16.12
N ASP A 6 6.37 4.53 -15.09
CA ASP A 6 7.77 4.21 -14.75
C ASP A 6 8.73 5.24 -14.11
N THR A 7 8.44 6.54 -14.05
CA THR A 7 9.33 7.52 -13.34
C THR A 7 8.71 8.28 -12.16
N LEU A 8 7.41 8.09 -11.88
CA LEU A 8 6.62 8.99 -11.03
C LEU A 8 5.92 8.31 -9.83
N ASN A 9 6.43 7.18 -9.34
CA ASN A 9 5.89 6.59 -8.12
C ASN A 9 6.63 7.16 -6.91
N PRO A 10 6.09 8.14 -6.14
CA PRO A 10 6.76 8.69 -4.96
C PRO A 10 6.90 7.65 -3.82
N LEU A 11 6.21 6.52 -3.97
CA LEU A 11 6.16 5.42 -3.04
C LEU A 11 7.38 4.53 -3.18
N SER A 12 8.01 4.24 -2.05
CA SER A 12 9.00 3.17 -1.98
C SER A 12 8.33 1.81 -2.21
N PRO A 13 9.05 0.80 -2.72
CA PRO A 13 8.49 -0.53 -3.00
C PRO A 13 7.81 -1.16 -1.78
N ARG A 14 8.35 -0.95 -0.57
CA ARG A 14 7.72 -1.37 0.70
C ARG A 14 6.39 -0.66 0.97
N GLN A 15 6.29 0.63 0.65
CA GLN A 15 5.06 1.42 0.84
C GLN A 15 3.97 0.96 -0.13
N ALA A 16 4.33 0.68 -1.38
CA ALA A 16 3.43 0.12 -2.38
C ALA A 16 2.92 -1.27 -1.97
N GLN A 17 3.78 -2.14 -1.42
CA GLN A 17 3.37 -3.45 -0.89
C GLN A 17 2.35 -3.32 0.25
N ILE A 18 2.59 -2.42 1.21
CA ILE A 18 1.66 -2.18 2.33
C ILE A 18 0.29 -1.73 1.80
N LEU A 19 0.26 -0.77 0.87
CA LEU A 19 -0.99 -0.29 0.28
C LEU A 19 -1.69 -1.37 -0.56
N CYS A 20 -0.93 -2.23 -1.25
CA CYS A 20 -1.48 -3.34 -2.01
C CYS A 20 -2.19 -4.35 -1.10
N LEU A 21 -1.55 -4.77 -0.01
CA LEU A 21 -2.15 -5.68 0.96
C LEU A 21 -3.36 -5.02 1.65
N MET A 22 -3.30 -3.72 1.92
CA MET A 22 -4.43 -2.98 2.46
C MET A 22 -5.61 -2.93 1.48
N ALA A 23 -5.35 -2.79 0.17
CA ALA A 23 -6.37 -2.82 -0.88
C ALA A 23 -7.01 -4.21 -1.04
N GLN A 24 -6.25 -5.27 -0.70
CA GLN A 24 -6.75 -6.65 -0.64
C GLN A 24 -7.59 -6.93 0.62
N GLY A 25 -7.69 -5.98 1.55
CA GLY A 25 -8.50 -6.12 2.77
C GLY A 25 -7.74 -6.65 3.99
N TYR A 26 -6.41 -6.80 3.92
CA TYR A 26 -5.61 -7.18 5.09
C TYR A 26 -5.56 -6.07 6.13
N ARG A 27 -5.59 -6.45 7.41
CA ARG A 27 -5.38 -5.51 8.52
C ARG A 27 -3.91 -5.15 8.64
N LEU A 28 -3.63 -3.97 9.22
CA LEU A 28 -2.26 -3.48 9.45
C LEU A 28 -1.39 -4.48 10.24
N SER A 29 -1.98 -5.21 11.19
CA SER A 29 -1.30 -6.26 11.96
C SER A 29 -0.92 -7.47 11.10
N GLU A 30 -1.79 -7.88 10.18
CA GLU A 30 -1.52 -9.00 9.26
C GLU A 30 -0.49 -8.60 8.20
N ILE A 31 -0.54 -7.35 7.74
CA ILE A 31 0.46 -6.78 6.83
C ILE A 31 1.84 -6.75 7.50
N ALA A 32 1.88 -6.35 8.77
CA ALA A 32 3.10 -6.33 9.57
C ALA A 32 3.70 -7.75 9.67
N ASP A 33 2.88 -8.73 10.02
CA ASP A 33 3.25 -10.14 10.11
C ASP A 33 3.79 -10.68 8.77
N ARG A 34 3.05 -10.46 7.67
CA ARG A 34 3.46 -10.89 6.31
C ARG A 34 4.76 -10.25 5.83
N LEU A 35 4.99 -8.99 6.17
CA LEU A 35 6.20 -8.27 5.76
C LEU A 35 7.38 -8.51 6.72
N GLY A 36 7.16 -9.21 7.83
CA GLY A 36 8.15 -9.47 8.87
C GLY A 36 8.57 -8.19 9.62
N ILE A 37 7.67 -7.22 9.77
CA ILE A 37 7.93 -5.93 10.43
C ILE A 37 6.93 -5.69 11.55
N SER A 38 7.22 -4.77 12.47
CA SER A 38 6.28 -4.39 13.52
C SER A 38 5.13 -3.52 12.98
N GLY A 39 3.95 -3.60 13.60
CA GLY A 39 2.81 -2.72 13.25
C GLY A 39 3.13 -1.22 13.35
N SER A 40 4.01 -0.84 14.30
CA SER A 40 4.54 0.52 14.41
C SER A 40 5.35 0.95 13.19
N ALA A 41 6.12 0.03 12.58
CA ALA A 41 6.86 0.30 11.35
C ALA A 41 5.90 0.48 10.17
N VAL A 42 4.84 -0.33 10.07
CA VAL A 42 3.77 -0.12 9.07
C VAL A 42 3.16 1.28 9.20
N ASN A 43 2.82 1.70 10.42
CA ASN A 43 2.26 3.03 10.66
C ASN A 43 3.24 4.17 10.34
N LEU A 44 4.54 3.96 10.61
CA LEU A 44 5.60 4.88 10.20
C LEU A 44 5.68 4.99 8.67
N TYR A 45 5.68 3.86 7.95
CA TYR A 45 5.70 3.86 6.49
C TYR A 45 4.49 4.58 5.90
N LEU A 46 3.29 4.35 6.45
CA LEU A 46 2.07 5.05 6.05
C LEU A 46 2.13 6.55 6.35
N SER A 47 2.71 6.95 7.49
CA SER A 47 2.89 8.36 7.84
C SER A 47 3.84 9.05 6.86
N ASN A 48 4.93 8.37 6.49
CA ASN A 48 5.88 8.88 5.49
C ASN A 48 5.25 8.94 4.10
N THR A 49 4.44 7.93 3.72
CA THR A 49 3.66 7.92 2.48
C THR A 49 2.67 9.09 2.44
N ARG A 50 1.94 9.32 3.53
CA ARG A 50 1.00 10.44 3.66
C ARG A 50 1.69 11.79 3.51
N GLN A 51 2.83 11.98 4.17
CA GLN A 51 3.62 13.20 4.03
C GLN A 51 4.11 13.39 2.59
N LYS A 52 4.61 12.33 1.94
CA LYS A 52 5.05 12.37 0.54
C LYS A 52 3.92 12.70 -0.44
N LEU A 53 2.71 12.21 -0.17
CA LEU A 53 1.53 12.43 -1.02
C LEU A 53 0.71 13.67 -0.63
N GLY A 54 1.02 14.32 0.50
CA GLY A 54 0.21 15.40 1.06
C GLY A 54 -1.18 14.96 1.54
N LEU A 55 -1.37 13.69 1.89
CA LEU A 55 -2.67 13.11 2.23
C LEU A 55 -2.86 12.98 3.74
N LYS A 56 -4.08 13.22 4.22
CA LYS A 56 -4.41 13.19 5.67
C LYS A 56 -4.79 11.80 6.17
N THR A 57 -5.44 10.99 5.33
CA THR A 57 -5.99 9.69 5.74
C THR A 57 -5.41 8.53 4.93
N LYS A 58 -5.35 7.34 5.56
CA LYS A 58 -4.87 6.10 4.93
C LYS A 58 -5.84 5.67 3.82
N GLU A 59 -7.13 5.89 4.02
CA GLU A 59 -8.18 5.63 3.05
C GLU A 59 -7.99 6.50 1.80
N HIS A 60 -7.66 7.79 1.96
CA HIS A 60 -7.31 8.66 0.83
C HIS A 60 -6.06 8.18 0.10
N CYS A 61 -5.02 7.74 0.82
CA CYS A 61 -3.83 7.16 0.20
C CYS A 61 -4.18 5.92 -0.63
N LEU A 62 -5.06 5.06 -0.11
CA LEU A 62 -5.51 3.86 -0.79
C LEU A 62 -6.30 4.21 -2.06
N ALA A 63 -7.30 5.09 -1.95
CA ALA A 63 -8.13 5.51 -3.07
C ALA A 63 -7.28 6.14 -4.18
N LEU A 64 -6.33 7.01 -3.82
CA LEU A 64 -5.43 7.65 -4.77
C LEU A 64 -4.46 6.64 -5.39
N ALA A 65 -3.91 5.70 -4.62
CA ALA A 65 -3.03 4.66 -5.16
C ALA A 65 -3.76 3.74 -6.17
N ILE A 66 -5.04 3.46 -5.92
CA ILE A 66 -5.91 2.71 -6.85
C ILE A 66 -6.21 3.57 -8.09
N GLU A 67 -6.64 4.82 -7.92
CA GLU A 67 -6.97 5.74 -9.02
C GLU A 67 -5.77 5.98 -9.94
N LYS A 68 -4.57 6.09 -9.35
CA LYS A 68 -3.32 6.30 -10.10
C LYS A 68 -2.70 5.01 -10.63
N GLY A 69 -3.25 3.83 -10.31
CA GLY A 69 -2.70 2.55 -10.74
C GLY A 69 -1.32 2.22 -10.15
N TRP A 70 -0.95 2.82 -9.02
CA TRP A 70 0.36 2.62 -8.39
C TRP A 70 0.50 1.28 -7.66
N LEU A 71 -0.61 0.57 -7.49
CA LEU A 71 -0.62 -0.79 -6.98
C LEU A 71 -0.14 -1.71 -8.08
N ALA A 72 1.17 -1.96 -8.12
CA ALA A 72 1.74 -2.95 -9.03
C ALA A 72 1.02 -4.29 -8.81
N THR A 73 0.35 -4.77 -9.85
CA THR A 73 -0.44 -6.01 -9.88
C THR A 73 0.41 -7.27 -9.67
N SER A 74 1.71 -7.14 -9.38
CA SER A 74 2.63 -8.24 -9.09
C SER A 74 2.56 -8.75 -7.64
N CYS A 75 1.43 -8.56 -6.95
CA CYS A 75 1.15 -9.33 -5.75
C CYS A 75 0.55 -10.68 -6.16
N ALA A 76 1.44 -11.60 -6.54
CA ALA A 76 1.09 -12.95 -6.99
C ALA A 76 0.51 -13.87 -5.90
N GLU A 77 0.25 -13.40 -4.68
CA GLU A 77 -0.14 -14.25 -3.56
C GLU A 77 -1.28 -13.67 -2.71
N ALA A 78 -2.51 -14.11 -2.99
CA ALA A 78 -3.37 -14.75 -1.98
C ALA A 78 -4.81 -14.93 -2.49
N ARG A 79 -5.06 -16.02 -3.23
CA ARG A 79 -6.39 -16.64 -3.34
C ARG A 79 -6.74 -17.54 -2.14
N LYS A 80 -6.21 -17.25 -0.95
CA LYS A 80 -6.50 -17.98 0.30
C LYS A 80 -6.46 -16.91 1.41
N THR A 81 -7.50 -16.64 2.17
CA THR A 81 -8.42 -17.56 2.83
C THR A 81 -9.75 -16.85 3.07
N GLY A 82 -10.86 -17.46 2.64
CA GLY A 82 -12.06 -17.39 3.47
C GLY A 82 -11.72 -18.05 4.81
N SER A 83 -12.06 -17.40 5.91
CA SER A 83 -12.29 -18.12 7.16
C SER A 83 -13.12 -17.28 8.12
N ARG A 84 -14.41 -17.65 8.17
CA ARG A 84 -15.49 -17.27 9.11
C ARG A 84 -16.11 -15.87 8.99
#